data_AF-A0A3M3LG42-F1
#
_entry.id   AF-A0A3M3LG42-F1
#
_cell.length_a   1.000
_cell.length_b   1.000
_cell.length_c   1.000
_cell.angle_alpha   90.00
_cell.angle_beta   90.00
_cell.angle_gamma   90.00
#
_symmetry.space_group_name_H-M   'P 1'
#
loop_
_entity.id
_entity.type
_entity.pdbx_description
1 polymer ?
#
loop_
_entity_poly.entity_id
_entity_poly.type
_entity_poly.pdbx_seq_one_letter_code
_entity_poly.pdbx_strand_id
1 'polypeptide(L)'
;GASSLSSYSSEELLPMADLVYSGRFDLKPARNTRETVLLPIAGIKALQQPGVYLAVMRASGTYSYTQPATLFTLSNIGLSVHRYSNRLDVFTQALEDGKALGDVSVDVYDDNGKVVAQGKTDSDGHAQLPLPAKAAVVLAHKDEQTSMLRLNSSALDLAEFDISGPQAHPLQFFIFGPRDLYRPGETVLL
;
A
#
# COMPACT_ATOMS: atom_id res chain seq x y z
N GLY A 1 6.39 1.04 -4.46
CA GLY A 1 7.29 -0.13 -4.43
C GLY A 1 6.76 -1.17 -5.40
N ALA A 2 7.58 -1.65 -6.34
CA ALA A 2 7.18 -2.68 -7.28
C ALA A 2 7.13 -4.04 -6.58
N SER A 3 5.94 -4.65 -6.47
CA SER A 3 5.82 -6.05 -6.03
C SER A 3 6.10 -6.96 -7.22
N SER A 4 7.13 -7.80 -7.10
CA SER A 4 7.37 -8.90 -8.04
C SER A 4 6.34 -10.00 -7.77
N LEU A 5 5.40 -10.21 -8.69
CA LEU A 5 4.48 -11.34 -8.63
C LEU A 5 5.20 -12.60 -9.15
N SER A 6 5.00 -13.73 -8.47
CA SER A 6 5.47 -15.03 -8.96
C SER A 6 4.63 -15.47 -10.17
N SER A 7 5.17 -16.34 -11.02
CA SER A 7 4.50 -16.79 -12.25
C SER A 7 3.12 -17.40 -12.01
N TYR A 8 2.93 -18.07 -10.87
CA TYR A 8 1.64 -18.68 -10.49
C TYR A 8 0.52 -17.64 -10.32
N SER A 9 0.83 -16.48 -9.75
CA SER A 9 -0.14 -15.39 -9.58
C SER A 9 -0.47 -14.69 -10.89
N SER A 10 0.40 -14.75 -11.91
CA SER A 10 0.10 -14.15 -13.22
C SER A 10 -0.94 -14.93 -14.01
N GLU A 11 -0.97 -16.27 -13.94
CA GLU A 11 -1.95 -17.08 -14.67
C GLU A 11 -3.38 -16.92 -14.11
N GLU A 12 -3.52 -16.65 -12.81
CA GLU A 12 -4.83 -16.38 -12.18
C GLU A 12 -5.34 -14.96 -12.41
N LEU A 13 -4.44 -13.98 -12.56
CA LEU A 13 -4.80 -12.56 -12.76
C LEU A 13 -5.09 -12.21 -14.22
N LEU A 14 -4.45 -12.90 -15.18
CA LEU A 14 -4.62 -12.61 -16.61
C LEU A 14 -6.07 -12.72 -17.11
N PRO A 15 -6.90 -13.69 -16.68
CA PRO A 15 -8.32 -13.75 -17.06
C PRO A 15 -9.16 -12.57 -16.55
N MET A 16 -8.67 -11.83 -15.56
CA MET A 16 -9.36 -10.68 -14.95
C MET A 16 -8.88 -9.34 -15.53
N ALA A 17 -7.99 -9.35 -16.53
CA ALA A 17 -7.38 -8.16 -17.11
C ALA A 17 -7.47 -8.17 -18.64
N ASP A 18 -7.62 -6.98 -19.21
CA ASP A 18 -7.62 -6.79 -20.65
C ASP A 18 -6.22 -6.42 -21.16
N LEU A 19 -5.82 -7.01 -22.30
CA LEU A 19 -4.57 -6.65 -22.97
C LEU A 19 -4.71 -5.28 -23.65
N VAL A 20 -4.13 -4.25 -23.04
CA VAL A 20 -4.18 -2.87 -23.58
C VAL A 20 -3.00 -2.51 -24.49
N TYR A 21 -1.86 -3.19 -24.34
CA TYR A 21 -0.66 -2.95 -25.14
C TYR A 21 0.27 -4.17 -25.16
N SER A 22 0.90 -4.43 -26.30
CA SER A 22 1.99 -5.39 -26.44
C SER A 22 3.09 -4.79 -27.32
N GLY A 23 4.35 -4.99 -26.94
CA GLY A 23 5.49 -4.43 -27.65
C GLY A 23 6.80 -5.09 -27.26
N ARG A 24 7.80 -4.96 -28.13
CA ARG A 24 9.18 -5.39 -27.88
C ARG A 24 10.03 -4.17 -27.57
N PHE A 25 10.79 -4.25 -26.49
CA PHE A 25 11.75 -3.22 -26.10
C PHE A 25 13.17 -3.72 -26.38
N ASP A 26 13.92 -3.00 -27.22
CA ASP A 26 15.31 -3.31 -27.47
C ASP A 26 16.19 -2.73 -26.35
N LEU A 27 16.61 -3.61 -25.44
CA LEU A 27 17.54 -3.30 -24.38
C LEU A 27 18.95 -3.49 -24.94
N LYS A 28 19.78 -2.44 -24.96
CA LYS A 28 21.19 -2.50 -25.41
C LYS A 28 22.15 -2.44 -24.20
N PRO A 29 22.11 -3.39 -23.25
CA PRO A 29 23.00 -3.35 -22.08
C PRO A 29 24.44 -3.68 -22.47
N ALA A 30 25.41 -3.21 -21.69
CA ALA A 30 26.80 -3.62 -21.87
C ALA A 30 26.98 -5.13 -21.63
N ARG A 31 27.86 -5.75 -22.43
CA ARG A 31 28.13 -7.19 -22.35
C ARG A 31 28.70 -7.56 -20.98
N ASN A 32 28.15 -8.59 -20.36
CA ASN A 32 28.55 -9.10 -19.05
C ASN A 32 28.43 -8.07 -17.90
N THR A 33 27.57 -7.06 -18.06
CA THR A 33 27.30 -6.05 -17.03
C THR A 33 25.82 -6.04 -16.71
N ARG A 34 25.49 -6.06 -15.42
CA ARG A 34 24.10 -5.91 -14.96
C ARG A 34 23.77 -4.42 -14.91
N GLU A 35 22.81 -4.01 -15.72
CA GLU A 35 22.31 -2.64 -15.77
C GLU A 35 20.81 -2.62 -15.50
N THR A 36 20.34 -1.55 -14.84
CA THR A 36 18.91 -1.26 -14.71
C THR A 36 18.51 -0.34 -15.86
N VAL A 37 17.62 -0.81 -16.73
CA VAL A 37 17.12 -0.04 -17.88
C VAL A 37 15.69 0.41 -17.61
N LEU A 38 15.40 1.68 -17.90
CA LEU A 38 14.05 2.24 -17.84
C LEU A 38 13.32 1.99 -19.16
N LEU A 39 12.13 1.38 -19.08
CA LEU A 39 11.31 1.14 -20.26
C LEU A 39 10.58 2.44 -20.66
N PRO A 40 10.69 2.89 -21.92
CA PRO A 40 10.04 4.12 -22.37
C PRO A 40 8.54 3.87 -22.59
N ILE A 41 7.74 4.02 -21.52
CA ILE A 41 6.29 3.79 -21.57
C ILE A 41 5.46 5.05 -21.80
N ALA A 42 6.05 6.24 -21.67
CA ALA A 42 5.33 7.53 -21.73
C ALA A 42 4.60 7.78 -23.07
N GLY A 43 5.11 7.24 -24.17
CA GLY A 43 4.50 7.36 -25.50
C GLY A 43 3.34 6.39 -25.77
N ILE A 44 3.06 5.47 -24.85
CA ILE A 44 2.02 4.44 -25.03
C ILE A 44 0.68 5.03 -24.58
N LYS A 45 -0.16 5.44 -25.53
CA LYS A 45 -1.48 6.07 -25.25
C LYS A 45 -2.35 5.26 -24.28
N ALA A 46 -2.33 3.93 -24.38
CA ALA A 46 -3.10 3.05 -23.51
C ALA A 46 -2.65 3.08 -22.03
N LEU A 47 -1.39 3.45 -21.78
CA LEU A 47 -0.82 3.60 -20.44
C LEU A 47 -0.86 5.04 -19.94
N GLN A 48 -1.55 5.95 -20.64
CA GLN A 48 -1.80 7.32 -20.16
C GLN A 48 -3.11 7.43 -19.40
N GLN A 49 -3.98 6.42 -19.51
CA GLN A 49 -5.22 6.37 -18.76
C GLN A 49 -4.91 6.02 -17.29
N PRO A 50 -5.64 6.57 -16.32
CA PRO A 50 -5.55 6.09 -14.95
C PRO A 50 -6.02 4.64 -14.84
N GLY A 51 -5.38 3.85 -13.97
CA GLY A 51 -5.75 2.45 -13.80
C GLY A 51 -4.69 1.61 -13.10
N VAL A 52 -5.05 0.35 -12.84
CA VAL A 52 -4.14 -0.69 -12.32
C VAL A 52 -3.68 -1.54 -13.50
N TYR A 53 -2.37 -1.64 -13.67
CA TYR A 53 -1.73 -2.32 -14.80
C TYR A 53 -0.85 -3.47 -14.35
N LEU A 54 -0.89 -4.56 -15.11
CA LEU A 54 0.00 -5.70 -14.97
C LEU A 54 0.97 -5.74 -16.16
N ALA A 55 2.26 -5.57 -15.90
CA ALA A 55 3.30 -5.78 -16.90
C ALA A 55 3.85 -7.20 -16.78
N VAL A 56 3.72 -7.99 -17.85
CA VAL A 56 4.31 -9.33 -17.97
C VAL A 56 5.40 -9.30 -19.04
N MET A 57 6.62 -9.69 -18.68
CA MET A 57 7.74 -9.71 -19.62
C MET A 57 8.05 -11.13 -20.08
N ARG A 58 8.37 -11.27 -21.36
CA ARG A 58 8.81 -12.53 -21.98
C ARG A 58 10.16 -12.34 -22.64
N ALA A 59 11.12 -13.18 -22.30
CA ALA A 59 12.41 -13.23 -22.98
C ALA A 59 12.22 -13.91 -24.35
N SER A 60 12.69 -13.26 -25.43
CA SER A 60 12.63 -13.83 -26.77
C SER A 60 13.60 -15.02 -26.89
N GLY A 61 13.13 -16.16 -27.40
CA GLY A 61 13.98 -17.31 -27.71
C GLY A 61 14.26 -18.28 -26.56
N THR A 62 13.71 -18.04 -25.37
CA THR A 62 13.76 -18.98 -24.25
C THR A 62 12.35 -19.34 -23.79
N TYR A 63 12.07 -20.65 -23.74
CA TYR A 63 10.87 -21.17 -23.07
C TYR A 63 11.18 -21.32 -21.58
N SER A 64 11.12 -20.21 -20.85
CA SER A 64 11.13 -20.24 -19.38
C SER A 64 9.70 -20.39 -18.86
N TYR A 65 9.49 -21.29 -17.90
CA TYR A 65 8.22 -21.45 -17.19
C TYR A 65 7.93 -20.31 -16.20
N THR A 66 8.86 -19.35 -16.05
CA THR A 66 8.67 -18.16 -15.21
C THR A 66 8.68 -16.90 -16.07
N GLN A 67 7.57 -16.17 -16.04
CA GLN A 67 7.44 -14.84 -16.65
C GLN A 67 7.44 -13.81 -15.51
N PRO A 68 8.44 -12.92 -15.45
CA PRO A 68 8.43 -11.87 -14.44
C PRO A 68 7.24 -10.94 -14.71
N ALA A 69 6.42 -10.76 -13.67
CA ALA A 69 5.26 -9.90 -13.69
C ALA A 69 5.33 -8.83 -12.58
N THR A 70 4.90 -7.62 -12.89
CA THR A 70 4.81 -6.54 -11.91
C THR A 70 3.51 -5.76 -12.04
N LEU A 71 2.91 -5.44 -10.89
CA LEU A 71 1.70 -4.64 -10.79
C LEU A 71 2.11 -3.18 -10.50
N PHE A 72 1.51 -2.24 -11.22
CA PHE A 72 1.70 -0.82 -10.99
C PHE A 72 0.39 -0.06 -11.22
N THR A 73 0.24 1.08 -10.56
CA THR A 73 -0.97 1.90 -10.63
C THR A 73 -0.61 3.28 -11.18
N LEU A 74 -1.38 3.76 -12.16
CA LEU A 74 -1.33 5.14 -12.61
C LEU A 74 -2.55 5.87 -12.07
N SER A 75 -2.31 6.85 -11.22
CA SER A 75 -3.35 7.66 -10.60
C SER A 75 -2.73 8.95 -10.11
N ASN A 76 -3.49 10.05 -10.14
CA ASN A 76 -3.10 11.29 -9.48
C ASN A 76 -3.52 11.32 -8.01
N ILE A 77 -4.20 10.29 -7.50
CA ILE A 77 -4.62 10.22 -6.09
C ILE A 77 -3.45 9.70 -5.25
N GLY A 78 -2.81 10.61 -4.52
CA GLY A 78 -1.96 10.29 -3.38
C GLY A 78 -2.81 9.94 -2.18
N LEU A 79 -2.54 8.78 -1.58
CA LEU A 79 -3.31 8.23 -0.47
C LEU A 79 -2.40 8.06 0.76
N SER A 80 -2.79 8.63 1.89
CA SER A 80 -2.15 8.41 3.18
C SER A 80 -3.20 8.05 4.23
N VAL A 81 -2.86 7.13 5.12
CA VAL A 81 -3.80 6.58 6.10
C VAL A 81 -3.12 6.51 7.46
N HIS A 82 -3.76 7.10 8.46
CA HIS A 82 -3.35 7.02 9.86
C HIS A 82 -4.29 6.07 10.60
N ARG A 83 -3.70 5.07 11.26
CA ARG A 83 -4.45 4.07 12.03
C ARG A 83 -4.42 4.41 13.51
N TYR A 84 -5.60 4.58 14.09
CA TYR A 84 -5.80 4.74 15.53
C TYR A 84 -6.42 3.46 16.12
N SER A 85 -6.64 3.44 17.44
CA SER A 85 -7.20 2.27 18.13
C SER A 85 -8.59 1.85 17.64
N ASN A 86 -9.43 2.81 17.22
CA ASN A 86 -10.81 2.55 16.80
C ASN A 86 -11.22 3.19 15.47
N ARG A 87 -10.32 3.92 14.81
CA ARG A 87 -10.61 4.65 13.57
C ARG A 87 -9.43 4.67 12.60
N LEU A 88 -9.75 4.95 11.35
CA LEU A 88 -8.82 5.29 10.28
C LEU A 88 -9.07 6.73 9.89
N ASP A 89 -8.00 7.53 9.83
CA ASP A 89 -8.02 8.85 9.20
C ASP A 89 -7.33 8.75 7.85
N VAL A 90 -8.10 8.96 6.78
CA VAL A 90 -7.67 8.83 5.39
C VAL A 90 -7.53 10.22 4.80
N PHE A 91 -6.39 10.50 4.18
CA PHE A 91 -6.14 11.76 3.48
C PHE A 91 -5.81 11.51 2.01
N THR A 92 -6.47 12.24 1.13
CA THR A 92 -6.26 12.18 -0.32
C THR A 92 -5.77 13.52 -0.85
N GLN A 93 -4.71 13.47 -1.64
CA GLN A 93 -4.06 14.64 -2.24
C GLN A 93 -3.65 14.37 -3.68
N ALA A 94 -3.60 15.39 -4.52
CA ALA A 94 -3.12 15.28 -5.89
C ALA A 94 -1.60 15.07 -5.90
N LEU A 95 -1.10 14.08 -6.64
CA LEU A 95 0.34 13.82 -6.74
C LEU A 95 1.06 14.88 -7.57
N GLU A 96 0.36 15.56 -8.48
CA GLU A 96 0.94 16.59 -9.35
C GLU A 96 1.25 17.90 -8.62
N ASP A 97 0.39 18.32 -7.68
CA ASP A 97 0.50 19.64 -7.04
C ASP A 97 0.29 19.63 -5.51
N GLY A 98 0.03 18.48 -4.90
CA GLY A 98 -0.13 18.30 -3.46
C GLY A 98 -1.44 18.83 -2.89
N LYS A 99 -2.39 19.31 -3.71
CA LYS A 99 -3.66 19.84 -3.20
C LYS A 99 -4.55 18.74 -2.64
N ALA A 100 -5.31 19.08 -1.61
CA ALA A 100 -6.37 18.22 -1.09
C ALA A 100 -7.37 17.83 -2.18
N LEU A 101 -7.69 16.54 -2.25
CA LEU A 101 -8.70 16.00 -3.15
C LEU A 101 -9.95 15.65 -2.38
N GLY A 102 -10.97 16.50 -2.47
CA GLY A 102 -12.29 16.18 -1.94
C GLY A 102 -13.11 15.29 -2.86
N ASP A 103 -14.21 14.79 -2.32
CA ASP A 103 -15.16 13.91 -3.01
C ASP A 103 -14.54 12.60 -3.54
N VAL A 104 -13.45 12.12 -2.94
CA VAL A 104 -12.86 10.82 -3.27
C VAL A 104 -13.60 9.74 -2.49
N SER A 105 -14.12 8.73 -3.17
CA SER A 105 -14.71 7.55 -2.52
C SER A 105 -13.60 6.69 -1.94
N VAL A 106 -13.77 6.27 -0.69
CA VAL A 106 -12.80 5.46 0.04
C VAL A 106 -13.47 4.19 0.54
N ASP A 107 -12.96 3.05 0.10
CA ASP A 107 -13.43 1.72 0.47
C ASP A 107 -12.34 0.97 1.22
N VAL A 108 -12.70 0.37 2.35
CA VAL A 108 -11.82 -0.50 3.14
C VAL A 108 -12.24 -1.94 2.93
N TYR A 109 -11.31 -2.77 2.48
CA TYR A 109 -11.51 -4.18 2.21
C TYR A 109 -10.83 -5.04 3.27
N ASP A 110 -11.41 -6.20 3.53
CA ASP A 110 -10.75 -7.29 4.24
C ASP A 110 -9.89 -8.16 3.31
N ASP A 111 -9.17 -9.14 3.88
CA ASP A 111 -8.31 -10.04 3.12
C ASP A 111 -9.06 -10.91 2.09
N ASN A 112 -10.39 -11.00 2.17
CA ASN A 112 -11.23 -11.74 1.22
C ASN A 112 -11.79 -10.83 0.11
N GLY A 113 -11.40 -9.54 0.08
CA GLY A 113 -11.94 -8.57 -0.87
C GLY A 113 -13.36 -8.14 -0.54
N LYS A 114 -13.85 -8.35 0.68
CA LYS A 114 -15.14 -7.82 1.14
C LYS A 114 -14.97 -6.41 1.67
N VAL A 115 -15.83 -5.51 1.25
CA VAL A 115 -15.92 -4.16 1.82
C VAL A 115 -16.41 -4.22 3.27
N VAL A 116 -15.63 -3.63 4.18
CA VAL A 116 -15.88 -3.62 5.64
C VAL A 116 -16.07 -2.22 6.22
N ALA A 117 -15.67 -1.17 5.50
CA ALA A 117 -16.00 0.23 5.80
C ALA A 117 -15.94 1.06 4.51
N GLN A 118 -16.72 2.13 4.43
CA GLN A 118 -16.75 3.04 3.28
C GLN A 118 -17.00 4.48 3.74
N GLY A 119 -16.53 5.44 2.95
CA GLY A 119 -16.85 6.85 3.13
C GLY A 119 -16.35 7.69 1.97
N LYS A 120 -16.41 9.00 2.13
CA LYS A 120 -16.00 9.96 1.12
C LYS A 120 -15.19 11.06 1.77
N THR A 121 -14.15 11.54 1.08
CA THR A 121 -13.35 12.66 1.58
C THR A 121 -14.11 13.98 1.49
N ASP A 122 -13.92 14.83 2.49
CA ASP A 122 -14.42 16.20 2.53
C ASP A 122 -13.60 17.15 1.64
N SER A 123 -13.89 18.46 1.68
CA SER A 123 -13.17 19.46 0.88
C SER A 123 -11.68 19.56 1.20
N ASP A 124 -11.26 19.14 2.39
CA ASP A 124 -9.86 19.13 2.83
C ASP A 124 -9.18 17.80 2.51
N GLY A 125 -9.87 16.91 1.78
CA GLY A 125 -9.36 15.62 1.37
C GLY A 125 -9.30 14.62 2.51
N HIS A 126 -10.03 14.85 3.61
CA HIS A 126 -10.05 13.98 4.78
C HIS A 126 -11.31 13.12 4.83
N ALA A 127 -11.16 11.85 5.17
CA ALA A 127 -12.26 10.96 5.54
C ALA A 127 -11.91 10.22 6.83
N GLN A 128 -12.83 10.27 7.80
CA GLN A 128 -12.73 9.47 9.01
C GLN A 128 -13.62 8.22 8.87
N LEU A 129 -13.01 7.04 9.02
CA LEU A 129 -13.68 5.74 8.90
C LEU A 129 -13.52 4.93 10.19
N PRO A 130 -14.49 4.05 10.53
CA PRO A 130 -14.27 3.07 11.59
C PRO A 130 -13.11 2.13 11.19
N LEU A 131 -12.36 1.63 12.18
CA LEU A 131 -11.34 0.59 11.96
C LEU A 131 -11.93 -0.79 12.27
N PRO A 132 -12.38 -1.57 11.27
CA PRO A 132 -12.80 -2.95 11.50
C PRO A 132 -11.58 -3.85 11.76
N ALA A 133 -11.77 -4.90 12.58
CA ALA A 133 -10.70 -5.80 12.98
C ALA A 133 -9.97 -6.49 11.81
N LYS A 134 -10.64 -6.62 10.65
CA LYS A 134 -10.13 -7.29 9.45
C LYS A 134 -9.74 -6.31 8.33
N ALA A 135 -9.51 -5.03 8.61
CA ALA A 135 -9.09 -4.07 7.59
C ALA A 135 -7.72 -4.44 7.00
N ALA A 136 -7.68 -4.69 5.69
CA ALA A 136 -6.49 -5.16 4.97
C ALA A 136 -6.03 -4.18 3.88
N VAL A 137 -6.97 -3.57 3.14
CA VAL A 137 -6.67 -2.68 2.00
C VAL A 137 -7.59 -1.46 2.05
N VAL A 138 -7.05 -0.29 1.75
CA VAL A 138 -7.81 0.94 1.45
C VAL A 138 -7.72 1.21 -0.03
N LEU A 139 -8.86 1.38 -0.68
CA LEU A 139 -8.99 1.77 -2.07
C LEU A 139 -9.61 3.17 -2.13
N ALA A 140 -8.95 4.09 -2.80
CA ALA A 140 -9.45 5.42 -3.07
C ALA A 140 -9.77 5.54 -4.56
N HIS A 141 -10.97 6.00 -4.89
CA HIS A 141 -11.46 6.09 -6.26
C HIS A 141 -12.16 7.42 -6.51
N LYS A 142 -11.78 8.08 -7.61
CA LYS A 142 -12.45 9.27 -8.13
C LYS A 142 -12.37 9.27 -9.65
N ASP A 143 -13.52 9.35 -10.31
CA ASP A 143 -13.65 9.26 -11.76
C ASP A 143 -13.01 7.96 -12.30
N GLU A 144 -11.93 8.04 -13.07
CA GLU A 144 -11.19 6.86 -13.57
C GLU A 144 -9.96 6.54 -12.69
N GLN A 145 -9.63 7.42 -11.75
CA GLN A 145 -8.43 7.32 -10.93
C GLN A 145 -8.66 6.39 -9.75
N THR A 146 -7.75 5.43 -9.60
CA THR A 146 -7.77 4.45 -8.51
C THR A 146 -6.42 4.46 -7.81
N SER A 147 -6.41 4.53 -6.48
CA SER A 147 -5.19 4.40 -5.67
C SER A 147 -5.44 3.39 -4.55
N MET A 148 -4.43 2.58 -4.24
CA MET A 148 -4.57 1.48 -3.30
C MET A 148 -3.44 1.51 -2.28
N LEU A 149 -3.79 1.32 -1.01
CA LEU A 149 -2.85 1.19 0.09
C LEU A 149 -3.14 -0.09 0.89
N ARG A 150 -2.11 -0.91 1.09
CA ARG A 150 -2.19 -2.09 1.97
C ARG A 150 -1.98 -1.65 3.42
N LEU A 151 -2.87 -2.08 4.32
CA LEU A 151 -2.81 -1.83 5.77
C LEU A 151 -2.05 -2.92 6.53
N ASN A 152 -1.85 -4.08 5.91
CA ASN A 152 -1.13 -5.22 6.48
C ASN A 152 0.39 -5.20 6.18
N SER A 153 0.88 -4.21 5.43
CA SER A 153 2.30 -3.93 5.34
C SER A 153 2.80 -3.19 6.58
N SER A 154 4.08 -3.35 6.90
CA SER A 154 4.74 -2.59 7.97
C SER A 154 4.44 -1.10 7.82
N ALA A 155 4.03 -0.45 8.92
CA ALA A 155 3.87 0.99 8.97
C ALA A 155 5.19 1.71 8.68
N LEU A 156 5.12 3.01 8.37
CA LEU A 156 6.31 3.83 8.20
C LEU A 156 7.14 3.79 9.48
N ASP A 157 8.45 3.61 9.33
CA ASP A 157 9.37 3.66 10.47
C ASP A 157 9.46 5.09 10.98
N LEU A 158 9.21 5.25 12.28
CA LEU A 158 9.24 6.52 12.99
C LEU A 158 10.36 6.59 14.03
N ALA A 159 11.34 5.67 13.98
CA ALA A 159 12.44 5.61 14.94
C ALA A 159 13.31 6.88 15.02
N GLU A 160 13.32 7.70 13.97
CA GLU A 160 14.01 9.00 13.96
C GLU A 160 13.28 10.08 14.79
N PHE A 161 12.00 9.86 15.11
CA PHE A 161 11.18 10.78 15.91
C PHE A 161 11.12 10.30 17.37
N ASP A 162 11.07 11.25 18.32
CA ASP A 162 10.81 10.90 19.72
C ASP A 162 9.32 10.58 19.91
N ILE A 163 8.96 9.35 19.56
CA ILE A 163 7.64 8.75 19.75
C ILE A 163 7.59 7.83 20.97
N SER A 164 8.64 7.87 21.80
CA SER A 164 8.77 7.02 22.98
C SER A 164 7.89 7.54 24.12
N GLY A 165 7.42 6.64 24.98
CA GLY A 165 6.63 7.02 26.15
C GLY A 165 5.55 6.00 26.52
N PRO A 166 4.91 6.16 27.69
CA PRO A 166 3.78 5.35 28.08
C PRO A 166 2.63 5.56 27.09
N GLN A 167 1.92 4.47 26.75
CA GLN A 167 0.71 4.59 25.96
C GLN A 167 -0.30 5.49 26.70
N ALA A 168 -0.82 6.48 25.99
CA ALA A 168 -1.84 7.38 26.53
C ALA A 168 -3.15 6.60 26.72
N HIS A 169 -3.41 6.20 27.96
CA HIS A 169 -4.68 5.62 28.37
C HIS A 169 -5.53 6.65 29.12
N PRO A 170 -6.88 6.61 28.98
CA PRO A 170 -7.78 7.51 29.71
C PRO A 170 -7.64 7.40 31.24
N LEU A 171 -7.23 6.23 31.73
CA LEU A 171 -6.94 5.97 33.12
C LEU A 171 -5.50 5.45 33.23
N GLN A 172 -4.71 6.05 34.12
CA GLN A 172 -3.34 5.65 34.39
C GLN A 172 -3.26 5.10 35.81
N PHE A 173 -2.85 3.84 35.94
CA PHE A 173 -2.59 3.22 37.24
C PHE A 173 -1.08 3.15 37.44
N PHE A 174 -0.57 3.92 38.38
CA PHE A 174 0.85 3.95 38.70
C PHE A 174 1.15 2.92 39.79
N ILE A 175 1.87 1.86 39.42
CA ILE A 175 2.28 0.78 40.34
C ILE A 175 3.75 1.03 40.71
N PHE A 176 4.05 1.06 42.01
CA PHE A 176 5.41 1.22 42.50
C PHE A 176 5.67 0.26 43.66
N GLY A 177 6.80 -0.45 43.63
CA GLY A 177 7.25 -1.27 44.73
C GLY A 177 8.48 -0.67 45.42
N PRO A 178 8.86 -1.16 46.60
CA PRO A 178 10.08 -0.72 47.28
C PRO A 178 11.37 -1.13 46.54
N ARG A 179 11.30 -2.14 45.65
CA ARG A 179 12.40 -2.66 44.83
C ARG A 179 11.88 -3.51 43.68
N ASP A 180 12.70 -3.70 42.65
CA ASP A 180 12.41 -4.47 41.42
C ASP A 180 13.00 -5.90 41.44
N LEU A 181 13.81 -6.25 42.44
CA LEU A 181 14.47 -7.55 42.57
C LEU A 181 14.11 -8.26 43.88
N TYR A 182 13.69 -9.53 43.76
CA TYR A 182 13.35 -10.41 44.88
C TYR A 182 13.99 -11.79 44.72
N ARG A 183 14.30 -12.45 45.84
CA ARG A 183 14.82 -13.83 45.88
C ARG A 183 13.68 -14.85 46.01
N PRO A 184 13.89 -16.11 45.60
CA PRO A 184 12.93 -17.19 45.87
C PRO A 184 12.60 -17.29 47.36
N GLY A 185 11.32 -17.26 47.70
CA GLY A 185 10.82 -17.29 49.07
C GLY A 185 10.54 -15.93 49.71
N GLU A 186 10.89 -14.81 49.07
CA GLU A 186 10.49 -13.47 49.53
C GLU A 186 9.04 -13.13 49.12
N THR A 187 8.35 -12.33 49.94
CA THR A 187 7.03 -11.77 49.59
C THR A 187 7.22 -10.50 48.76
N VAL A 188 6.61 -10.46 47.58
CA VAL A 188 6.60 -9.28 46.72
C VAL A 188 5.62 -8.25 47.28
N LEU A 189 6.07 -7.00 47.40
CA LEU A 189 5.25 -5.86 47.82
C LEU A 189 5.06 -4.93 46.61
N LEU A 190 3.83 -4.44 46.43
CA LEU A 190 3.36 -3.55 45.36
C LEU A 190 2.57 -2.37 45.96
#